data_AF-A0A960RAV2-F1
#
_entry.id   AF-A0A960RAV2-F1
#
_cell.length_a   1.000
_cell.length_b   1.000
_cell.length_c   1.000
_cell.angle_alpha   90.00
_cell.angle_beta   90.00
_cell.angle_gamma   90.00
#
_symmetry.space_group_name_H-M   'P 1'
#
loop_
_entity.id
_entity.type
_entity.pdbx_description
1 polymer ?
#
loop_
_entity_poly.entity_id
_entity_poly.type
_entity_poly.pdbx_seq_one_letter_code
_entity_poly.pdbx_strand_id
1 'polypeptide(L)'
;MFAIYLKRLFGGIAFLVGLCLMGWFIYNQFWPTEEFKRGFRSVFQLIVPISCLVVGWKWMRYKGRGIEQVIPPDLKCPELETAAAKARKTLGEFVTEVERGIDGAFIKFPLHTPQGMIEHIWAYVHFYKEGRFNVTLANEPIDDQAESEGRRDVDAEDVEDWQIMEPDGSIRGAYSLTALFQYWEGQGNSLSPLMREQKSKLRSAS
;
A
#
# COMPACT_ATOMS: atom_id res chain seq x y z
N MET A 1 5.98 -1.19 -18.23
CA MET A 1 4.98 -2.24 -18.55
C MET A 1 5.60 -3.63 -18.69
N PHE A 2 6.67 -3.78 -19.48
CA PHE A 2 7.41 -5.05 -19.68
C PHE A 2 7.76 -5.80 -18.39
N ALA A 3 8.32 -5.11 -17.39
CA ALA A 3 8.70 -5.73 -16.11
C ALA A 3 7.52 -6.38 -15.35
N ILE A 4 6.29 -5.87 -15.52
CA ILE A 4 5.09 -6.45 -14.89
C ILE A 4 4.76 -7.78 -15.57
N TYR A 5 4.72 -7.81 -16.90
CA TYR A 5 4.44 -9.02 -17.67
C TYR A 5 5.50 -10.10 -17.43
N LEU A 6 6.78 -9.71 -17.38
CA LEU A 6 7.87 -10.62 -17.07
C LEU A 6 7.71 -11.25 -15.68
N LYS A 7 7.40 -10.44 -14.66
CA LYS A 7 7.17 -10.94 -13.29
C LYS A 7 5.95 -11.86 -13.22
N ARG A 8 4.87 -11.56 -13.95
CA ARG A 8 3.68 -12.42 -14.03
C ARG A 8 3.99 -13.75 -14.73
N LEU A 9 4.80 -13.72 -15.80
CA LEU A 9 5.23 -14.93 -16.50
C LEU A 9 6.03 -15.85 -15.57
N PHE A 10 7.04 -15.32 -14.88
CA PHE A 10 7.78 -16.08 -13.88
C PHE A 10 6.88 -16.59 -12.75
N GLY A 11 5.91 -15.77 -12.30
CA GLY A 11 4.90 -16.19 -11.34
C GLY A 11 4.07 -17.38 -11.83
N GLY A 12 3.63 -17.35 -13.09
CA GLY A 12 2.89 -18.44 -13.71
C GLY A 12 3.70 -19.72 -13.82
N ILE A 13 4.97 -19.61 -14.25
CA ILE A 13 5.89 -20.76 -14.30
C ILE A 13 6.08 -21.37 -12.90
N ALA A 14 6.37 -20.54 -11.89
CA ALA A 14 6.54 -21.00 -10.52
C ALA A 14 5.27 -21.69 -9.99
N PHE A 15 4.10 -21.12 -10.28
CA PHE A 15 2.81 -21.69 -9.87
C PHE A 15 2.57 -23.06 -10.51
N LEU A 16 2.82 -23.20 -11.82
CA LEU A 16 2.69 -24.47 -12.53
C LEU A 16 3.66 -25.52 -12.01
N VAL A 17 4.92 -25.17 -11.73
CA VAL A 17 5.89 -26.07 -11.11
C VAL A 17 5.39 -26.53 -9.74
N GLY A 18 4.88 -25.60 -8.92
CA GLY A 18 4.28 -25.92 -7.62
C GLY A 18 3.12 -26.90 -7.73
N LEU A 19 2.22 -26.72 -8.71
CA LEU A 19 1.10 -27.64 -8.96
C LEU A 19 1.57 -29.01 -9.41
N CYS A 20 2.55 -29.08 -10.31
CA CYS A 20 3.12 -30.36 -10.77
C CYS A 20 3.77 -31.12 -9.62
N LEU A 21 4.58 -30.44 -8.80
CA LEU A 21 5.21 -31.05 -7.63
C LEU A 21 4.16 -31.52 -6.62
N MET A 22 3.08 -30.77 -6.43
CA MET A 22 2.01 -31.16 -5.53
C MET A 22 1.13 -32.29 -6.04
N GLY A 23 0.80 -32.30 -7.33
CA GLY A 23 0.16 -33.43 -7.98
C GLY A 23 1.00 -34.69 -7.88
N TRP A 24 2.31 -34.59 -8.16
CA TRP A 24 3.24 -35.71 -8.01
C TRP A 24 3.30 -36.21 -6.56
N PHE A 25 3.32 -35.32 -5.59
CA PHE A 25 3.33 -35.67 -4.18
C PHE A 25 2.05 -36.40 -3.75
N ILE A 26 0.89 -35.85 -4.11
CA ILE A 26 -0.42 -36.43 -3.78
C ILE A 26 -0.55 -37.81 -4.44
N TYR A 27 -0.18 -37.92 -5.72
CA TYR A 27 -0.17 -39.21 -6.43
C TYR A 27 0.65 -40.26 -5.68
N ASN A 28 1.84 -39.90 -5.21
CA ASN A 28 2.73 -40.81 -4.49
C ASN A 28 2.25 -41.19 -3.08
N GLN A 29 1.26 -40.49 -2.50
CA GLN A 29 0.62 -40.95 -1.27
C GLN A 29 -0.28 -42.18 -1.51
N PHE A 30 -0.85 -42.31 -2.71
CA PHE A 30 -1.73 -43.42 -3.07
C PHE A 30 -1.00 -44.52 -3.84
N TRP A 31 -0.04 -44.17 -4.70
CA TRP A 31 0.81 -45.09 -5.47
C TRP A 31 2.29 -44.72 -5.34
N PRO A 32 2.96 -45.10 -4.23
CA PRO A 32 4.32 -44.64 -3.95
C PRO A 32 5.35 -45.27 -4.90
N THR A 33 6.06 -44.45 -5.67
CA THR A 33 7.19 -44.92 -6.49
C THR A 33 8.43 -45.17 -5.65
N GLU A 34 9.39 -45.94 -6.17
CA GLU A 34 10.64 -46.27 -5.45
C GLU A 34 11.50 -45.02 -5.20
N GLU A 35 11.47 -44.05 -6.11
CA GLU A 35 12.13 -42.75 -5.95
C GLU A 35 11.52 -41.96 -4.80
N PHE A 36 10.18 -41.97 -4.69
CA PHE A 36 9.48 -41.28 -3.61
C PHE A 36 9.78 -41.91 -2.25
N LYS A 37 9.78 -43.24 -2.14
CA LYS A 37 10.13 -43.93 -0.88
C LYS A 37 11.56 -43.64 -0.42
N ARG A 38 12.51 -43.51 -1.37
CA ARG A 38 13.92 -43.20 -1.06
C ARG A 38 14.14 -41.73 -0.69
N GLY A 39 13.44 -40.84 -1.40
CA GLY A 39 13.64 -39.40 -1.33
C GLY A 39 12.78 -38.70 -0.28
N PHE A 40 11.55 -39.16 -0.04
CA PHE A 40 10.63 -38.53 0.88
C PHE A 40 10.89 -38.97 2.32
N ARG A 41 11.50 -38.08 3.09
CA ARG A 41 11.92 -38.34 4.48
C ARG A 41 11.23 -37.42 5.49
N SER A 42 10.63 -36.32 5.03
CA SER A 42 10.04 -35.33 5.94
C SER A 42 9.01 -34.45 5.26
N VAL A 43 7.98 -34.07 6.02
CA VAL A 43 6.97 -33.06 5.65
C VAL A 43 7.58 -31.71 5.25
N PHE A 44 8.79 -31.38 5.70
CA PHE A 44 9.48 -30.14 5.29
C PHE A 44 9.78 -30.09 3.78
N GLN A 45 9.78 -31.22 3.08
CA GLN A 45 9.93 -31.25 1.62
C GLN A 45 8.73 -30.64 0.89
N LEU A 46 7.60 -30.42 1.58
CA LEU A 46 6.46 -29.66 1.07
C LEU A 46 6.69 -28.14 1.04
N ILE A 47 7.70 -27.63 1.76
CA ILE A 47 7.98 -26.18 1.80
C ILE A 47 8.23 -25.65 0.39
N VAL A 48 9.01 -26.35 -0.43
CA VAL A 48 9.34 -25.91 -1.79
C VAL A 48 8.10 -25.80 -2.68
N PRO A 49 7.27 -26.85 -2.87
CA PRO A 49 6.07 -26.73 -3.70
C PRO A 49 5.06 -25.72 -3.15
N ILE A 50 4.86 -25.66 -1.84
CA ILE A 50 3.99 -24.65 -1.22
C ILE A 50 4.53 -23.24 -1.48
N SER A 51 5.83 -23.01 -1.34
CA SER A 51 6.46 -21.72 -1.64
C SER A 51 6.30 -21.34 -3.10
N CYS A 52 6.49 -22.28 -4.03
CA CYS A 52 6.26 -22.07 -5.45
C CYS A 52 4.81 -21.67 -5.75
N LEU A 53 3.82 -22.30 -5.10
CA LEU A 53 2.41 -21.94 -5.22
C LEU A 53 2.13 -20.54 -4.66
N VAL A 54 2.58 -20.25 -3.44
CA VAL A 54 2.33 -18.95 -2.78
C VAL A 54 3.01 -17.80 -3.52
N VAL A 55 4.31 -17.93 -3.82
CA VAL A 55 5.08 -16.91 -4.54
C VAL A 55 4.59 -16.77 -5.97
N GLY A 56 4.34 -17.88 -6.67
CA GLY A 56 3.81 -17.90 -8.02
C GLY A 56 2.48 -17.16 -8.12
N TRP A 57 1.54 -17.49 -7.23
CA TRP A 57 0.25 -16.81 -7.12
C TRP A 57 0.41 -15.31 -6.83
N LYS A 58 1.26 -14.94 -5.87
CA LYS A 58 1.55 -13.54 -5.53
C LYS A 58 2.11 -12.76 -6.73
N TRP A 59 3.02 -13.35 -7.50
CA TRP A 59 3.64 -12.69 -8.66
C TRP A 59 2.71 -12.58 -9.86
N MET A 60 1.85 -13.57 -10.11
CA MET A 60 0.80 -13.47 -11.14
C MET A 60 -0.16 -12.30 -10.87
N ARG A 61 -0.46 -12.03 -9.59
CA ARG A 61 -1.32 -10.91 -9.19
C ARG A 61 -0.60 -9.58 -9.06
N TYR A 62 0.68 -9.49 -9.38
CA TYR A 62 1.44 -8.24 -9.30
C TYR A 62 0.85 -7.18 -10.25
N LYS A 63 0.49 -6.01 -9.70
CA LYS A 63 -0.11 -4.88 -10.42
C LYS A 63 0.87 -3.72 -10.68
N GLY A 64 2.14 -3.87 -10.30
CA GLY A 64 3.13 -2.79 -10.37
C GLY A 64 3.31 -2.08 -9.03
N ARG A 65 4.07 -0.98 -9.06
CA ARG A 65 4.25 -0.05 -7.92
C ARG A 65 3.16 1.02 -7.93
N GLY A 66 2.80 1.49 -6.74
CA GLY A 66 1.90 2.63 -6.55
C GLY A 66 2.58 3.96 -6.85
N ILE A 67 1.81 5.05 -6.93
CA ILE A 67 2.36 6.37 -7.30
C ILE A 67 3.38 6.92 -6.29
N GLU A 68 3.09 6.81 -4.99
CA GLU A 68 4.01 7.22 -3.91
C GLU A 68 5.27 6.34 -3.81
N GLN A 69 5.32 5.18 -4.47
CA GLN A 69 6.49 4.29 -4.50
C GLN A 69 7.42 4.54 -5.70
N VAL A 70 6.96 5.31 -6.69
CA VAL A 70 7.77 5.63 -7.88
C VAL A 70 8.22 7.07 -7.91
N ILE A 71 7.47 7.96 -7.24
CA ILE A 71 7.82 9.36 -7.13
C ILE A 71 8.73 9.53 -5.90
N PRO A 72 9.82 10.31 -5.99
CA PRO A 72 10.66 10.62 -4.84
C PRO A 72 9.83 11.25 -3.71
N PRO A 73 10.05 10.86 -2.44
CA PRO A 73 9.30 11.39 -1.31
C PRO A 73 9.53 12.90 -1.08
N ASP A 74 10.68 13.42 -1.54
CA ASP A 74 11.12 14.81 -1.44
C ASP A 74 10.78 15.65 -2.68
N LEU A 75 9.93 15.15 -3.58
CA LEU A 75 9.51 15.89 -4.77
C LEU A 75 8.88 17.22 -4.38
N LYS A 76 9.43 18.31 -4.92
CA LYS A 76 8.84 19.65 -4.85
C LYS A 76 8.29 20.03 -6.22
N CYS A 77 6.99 20.25 -6.32
CA CYS A 77 6.35 20.75 -7.53
C CYS A 77 5.12 21.62 -7.20
N PRO A 78 4.72 22.54 -8.10
CA PRO A 78 3.59 23.44 -7.88
C PRO A 78 2.27 22.71 -7.63
N GLU A 79 2.08 21.52 -8.19
CA GLU A 79 0.90 20.68 -7.98
C GLU A 79 0.78 20.24 -6.52
N LEU A 80 1.90 19.85 -5.90
CA LEU A 80 1.94 19.44 -4.48
C LEU A 80 1.75 20.63 -3.53
N GLU A 81 2.32 21.79 -3.86
CA GLU A 81 2.10 23.02 -3.08
C GLU A 81 0.62 23.44 -3.11
N THR A 82 0.00 23.37 -4.28
CA THR A 82 -1.43 23.65 -4.47
C THR A 82 -2.30 22.64 -3.71
N ALA A 83 -1.92 21.35 -3.75
CA ALA A 83 -2.60 20.30 -3.01
C ALA A 83 -2.53 20.53 -1.50
N ALA A 84 -1.36 20.84 -0.96
CA ALA A 84 -1.18 21.13 0.47
C ALA A 84 -2.02 22.36 0.90
N ALA A 85 -2.04 23.42 0.09
CA ALA A 85 -2.87 24.59 0.35
C ALA A 85 -4.37 24.25 0.34
N LYS A 86 -4.82 23.41 -0.61
CA LYS A 86 -6.21 22.95 -0.67
C LYS A 86 -6.56 22.09 0.54
N ALA A 87 -5.69 21.15 0.92
CA ALA A 87 -5.88 20.28 2.09
C ALA A 87 -6.04 21.10 3.38
N ARG A 88 -5.18 22.10 3.60
CA ARG A 88 -5.27 23.01 4.75
C ARG A 88 -6.57 23.82 4.74
N LYS A 89 -6.96 24.34 3.57
CA LYS A 89 -8.20 25.12 3.44
C LYS A 89 -9.45 24.29 3.76
N THR A 90 -9.45 23.01 3.43
CA THR A 90 -10.60 22.10 3.64
C THR A 90 -10.49 21.28 4.92
N LEU A 91 -9.43 21.47 5.73
CA LEU A 91 -9.22 20.71 6.96
C LEU A 91 -10.36 20.88 7.96
N GLY A 92 -10.99 22.05 8.03
CA GLY A 92 -12.15 22.28 8.91
C GLY A 92 -13.37 21.42 8.54
N GLU A 93 -13.58 21.13 7.26
CA GLU A 93 -14.63 20.22 6.80
C GLU A 93 -14.30 18.79 7.23
N PHE A 94 -13.04 18.37 7.07
CA PHE A 94 -12.58 17.06 7.53
C PHE A 94 -12.75 16.89 9.05
N VAL A 95 -12.37 17.88 9.85
CA VAL A 95 -12.57 17.88 11.31
C VAL A 95 -14.04 17.68 11.66
N THR A 96 -14.94 18.40 10.98
CA THR A 96 -16.39 18.27 11.22
C THR A 96 -16.88 16.83 10.98
N GLU A 97 -16.34 16.13 9.98
CA GLU A 97 -16.69 14.74 9.68
C GLU A 97 -16.13 13.78 10.72
N VAL A 98 -14.89 14.00 11.18
CA VAL A 98 -14.28 13.22 12.28
C VAL A 98 -15.07 13.38 13.57
N GLU A 99 -15.48 14.59 13.93
CA GLU A 99 -16.30 14.86 15.12
C GLU A 99 -17.69 14.21 15.04
N ARG A 100 -18.21 14.00 13.83
CA ARG A 100 -19.44 13.22 13.58
C ARG A 100 -19.23 11.71 13.67
N GLY A 101 -18.00 11.25 13.88
CA GLY A 101 -17.66 9.83 13.99
C GLY A 101 -17.59 9.12 12.64
N ILE A 102 -17.15 9.81 11.57
CA ILE A 102 -16.94 9.15 10.28
C ILE A 102 -15.86 8.07 10.39
N ASP A 103 -16.10 6.93 9.73
CA ASP A 103 -15.11 5.87 9.57
C ASP A 103 -14.19 6.18 8.37
N GLY A 104 -13.02 5.54 8.33
CA GLY A 104 -12.10 5.65 7.20
C GLY A 104 -11.42 7.02 7.09
N ALA A 105 -11.32 7.77 8.18
CA ALA A 105 -10.61 9.05 8.23
C ALA A 105 -9.09 8.82 8.38
N PHE A 106 -8.30 9.46 7.51
CA PHE A 106 -6.85 9.43 7.58
C PHE A 106 -6.26 10.83 7.40
N ILE A 107 -5.14 11.10 8.08
CA ILE A 107 -4.32 12.28 7.87
C ILE A 107 -2.91 11.89 7.43
N LYS A 108 -2.25 12.77 6.70
CA LYS A 108 -0.83 12.69 6.35
C LYS A 108 -0.08 13.77 7.10
N PHE A 109 1.06 13.43 7.69
CA PHE A 109 1.90 14.36 8.44
C PHE A 109 3.36 13.93 8.38
N PRO A 110 4.32 14.84 8.64
CA PRO A 110 5.74 14.51 8.71
C PRO A 110 6.03 13.77 10.03
N LEU A 111 6.55 12.56 9.91
CA LEU A 111 7.06 11.78 11.03
C LEU A 111 8.58 11.94 11.09
N HIS A 112 9.07 12.53 12.18
CA HIS A 112 10.49 12.63 12.47
C HIS A 112 10.99 11.33 13.09
N THR A 113 11.91 10.67 12.39
CA THR A 113 12.59 9.46 12.89
C THR A 113 13.74 9.84 13.83
N PRO A 114 14.14 8.98 14.78
CA PRO A 114 15.30 9.21 15.65
C PRO A 114 16.62 9.53 14.91
N GLN A 115 16.74 9.07 13.67
CA GLN A 115 17.88 9.19 12.78
C GLN A 115 17.87 10.51 11.99
N GLY A 116 16.86 11.37 12.23
CA GLY A 116 16.73 12.69 11.60
C GLY A 116 16.12 12.65 10.20
N MET A 117 15.62 11.51 9.73
CA MET A 117 14.84 11.43 8.49
C MET A 117 13.40 11.88 8.74
N ILE A 118 12.80 12.52 7.75
CA ILE A 118 11.39 12.90 7.73
C ILE A 118 10.66 11.94 6.81
N GLU A 119 9.68 11.21 7.34
CA GLU A 119 8.81 10.33 6.58
C GLU A 119 7.40 10.93 6.49
N HIS A 120 6.84 11.04 5.29
CA HIS A 120 5.48 11.54 5.10
C HIS A 120 4.49 10.38 5.14
N ILE A 121 3.82 10.17 6.28
CA ILE A 121 3.05 8.96 6.55
C ILE A 121 1.55 9.22 6.70
N TRP A 122 0.74 8.29 6.20
CA TRP A 122 -0.70 8.25 6.44
C TRP A 122 -1.00 7.55 7.78
N ALA A 123 -1.91 8.11 8.56
CA ALA A 123 -2.39 7.52 9.81
C ALA A 123 -3.91 7.57 9.90
N TYR A 124 -4.49 6.51 10.46
CA TYR A 124 -5.91 6.38 10.75
C TYR A 124 -6.29 7.26 11.94
N VAL A 125 -7.34 8.07 11.80
CA VAL A 125 -7.82 9.00 12.83
C VAL A 125 -8.87 8.32 13.71
N HIS A 126 -8.66 8.32 15.02
CA HIS A 126 -9.63 7.82 16.01
C HIS A 126 -10.58 8.91 16.48
N PHE A 127 -10.06 10.10 16.78
CA PHE A 127 -10.85 11.26 17.19
C PHE A 127 -10.05 12.56 17.02
N TYR A 128 -10.76 13.69 17.05
CA TYR A 128 -10.21 15.02 17.11
C TYR A 128 -10.62 15.70 18.43
N LYS A 129 -9.67 16.32 19.12
CA LYS A 129 -9.93 17.04 20.38
C LYS A 129 -8.89 18.12 20.62
N GLU A 130 -9.32 19.31 21.03
CA GLU A 130 -8.42 20.39 21.47
C GLU A 130 -7.31 20.71 20.44
N GLY A 131 -7.63 20.76 19.15
CA GLY A 131 -6.64 21.07 18.11
C GLY A 131 -5.81 19.87 17.63
N ARG A 132 -6.00 18.68 18.19
CA ARG A 132 -5.17 17.50 17.95
C ARG A 132 -5.96 16.31 17.45
N PHE A 133 -5.37 15.56 16.51
CA PHE A 133 -5.86 14.27 16.04
C PHE A 133 -5.19 13.15 16.80
N ASN A 134 -5.98 12.26 17.39
CA ASN A 134 -5.46 11.01 17.91
C ASN A 134 -5.44 9.95 16.80
N VAL A 135 -4.27 9.41 16.49
CA VAL A 135 -4.07 8.57 15.30
C VAL A 135 -3.27 7.30 15.58
N THR A 136 -3.40 6.32 14.68
CA THR A 136 -2.52 5.15 14.57
C THR A 136 -1.97 5.07 13.15
N LEU A 137 -0.68 4.79 13.00
CA LEU A 137 -0.05 4.72 11.68
C LEU A 137 -0.72 3.65 10.80
N ALA A 138 -1.01 3.99 9.55
CA ALA A 138 -1.65 3.07 8.61
C ALA A 138 -0.65 2.06 7.99
N ASN A 139 0.65 2.38 8.07
CA ASN A 139 1.76 1.52 7.65
C ASN A 139 2.87 1.59 8.70
N GLU A 140 3.75 0.58 8.71
CA GLU A 140 5.01 0.65 9.48
C GLU A 140 5.91 1.73 8.86
N PRO A 141 6.54 2.61 9.68
CA PRO A 141 7.60 3.51 9.22
C PRO A 141 8.72 2.76 8.51
N ILE A 142 9.45 3.43 7.63
CA ILE A 142 10.62 2.87 6.95
C ILE A 142 11.74 2.65 7.97
N ASP A 143 11.86 3.54 8.96
CA ASP A 143 12.73 3.37 10.11
C ASP A 143 12.09 2.47 11.19
N ASP A 144 12.70 1.32 11.44
CA ASP A 144 12.25 0.31 12.40
C ASP A 144 12.38 0.75 13.87
N GLN A 145 13.07 1.86 14.14
CA GLN A 145 13.18 2.44 15.49
C GLN A 145 12.18 3.55 15.77
N ALA A 146 11.46 4.06 14.78
CA ALA A 146 10.32 4.92 15.03
C ALA A 146 9.21 4.05 15.65
N GLU A 147 8.81 4.32 16.90
CA GLU A 147 7.72 3.58 17.55
C GLU A 147 6.52 3.54 16.61
N SER A 148 6.24 2.38 16.02
CA SER A 148 5.10 2.17 15.13
C SER A 148 3.85 1.78 15.92
N GLU A 149 4.03 1.43 17.19
CA GLU A 149 2.99 0.91 18.06
C GLU A 149 2.29 2.02 18.84
N GLY A 150 0.96 1.96 18.83
CA GLY A 150 0.12 2.77 19.71
C GLY A 150 -0.56 3.95 19.05
N ARG A 151 -1.25 4.71 19.91
CA ARG A 151 -1.94 5.94 19.55
C ARG A 151 -1.02 7.12 19.82
N ARG A 152 -1.08 8.13 18.96
CA ARG A 152 -0.38 9.41 19.16
C ARG A 152 -1.26 10.57 18.81
N ASP A 153 -0.95 11.70 19.42
CA ASP A 153 -1.60 12.96 19.09
C ASP A 153 -0.75 13.69 18.04
N VAL A 154 -1.40 14.21 17.01
CA VAL A 154 -0.81 15.03 15.95
C VAL A 154 -1.53 16.37 15.94
N ASP A 155 -0.77 17.46 16.01
CA ASP A 155 -1.34 18.80 15.93
C ASP A 155 -1.95 19.02 14.55
N ALA A 156 -3.13 19.66 14.50
CA ALA A 156 -3.80 19.94 13.23
C ALA A 156 -2.95 20.82 12.30
N GLU A 157 -2.01 21.59 12.86
CA GLU A 157 -1.08 22.44 12.11
C GLU A 157 -0.02 21.62 11.34
N ASP A 158 0.30 20.41 11.81
CA ASP A 158 1.27 19.51 11.18
C ASP A 158 0.66 18.64 10.07
N VAL A 159 -0.66 18.72 9.87
CA VAL A 159 -1.35 17.97 8.82
C VAL A 159 -1.00 18.52 7.44
N GLU A 160 -0.45 17.66 6.59
CA GLU A 160 -0.08 17.97 5.20
C GLU A 160 -1.21 17.66 4.22
N ASP A 161 -1.97 16.59 4.48
CA ASP A 161 -3.08 16.12 3.65
C ASP A 161 -4.07 15.31 4.50
N TRP A 162 -5.28 15.10 4.00
CA TRP A 162 -6.29 14.28 4.65
C TRP A 162 -7.08 13.50 3.62
N GLN A 163 -7.65 12.37 4.02
CA GLN A 163 -8.58 11.62 3.19
C GLN A 163 -9.66 10.93 4.01
N ILE A 164 -10.80 10.70 3.37
CA ILE A 164 -11.88 9.87 3.89
C ILE A 164 -12.11 8.74 2.89
N MET A 165 -11.99 7.50 3.35
CA MET A 165 -12.35 6.32 2.59
C MET A 165 -13.84 6.04 2.77
N GLU A 166 -14.60 6.23 1.70
CA GLU A 166 -16.04 6.03 1.69
C GLU A 166 -16.38 4.52 1.68
N PRO A 167 -17.59 4.10 2.11
CA PRO A 167 -17.98 2.69 2.16
C PRO A 167 -17.93 1.95 0.81
N ASP A 168 -18.03 2.68 -0.31
CA ASP A 168 -17.91 2.14 -1.67
C ASP A 168 -16.44 1.97 -2.13
N GLY A 169 -15.49 2.31 -1.26
CA GLY A 169 -14.05 2.25 -1.51
C GLY A 169 -13.50 3.44 -2.31
N SER A 170 -14.33 4.44 -2.60
CA SER A 170 -13.87 5.71 -3.14
C SER A 170 -13.21 6.56 -2.05
N ILE A 171 -12.37 7.51 -2.47
CA ILE A 171 -11.55 8.33 -1.60
C ILE A 171 -11.90 9.79 -1.88
N ARG A 172 -12.30 10.50 -0.82
CA ARG A 172 -12.49 11.95 -0.79
C ARG A 172 -11.28 12.60 -0.11
N GLY A 173 -10.83 13.75 -0.61
CA GLY A 173 -9.57 14.35 -0.18
C GLY A 173 -8.39 13.78 -0.97
N ALA A 174 -7.33 13.36 -0.28
CA ALA A 174 -6.10 12.83 -0.86
C ALA A 174 -5.53 13.77 -1.94
N TYR A 175 -5.43 15.05 -1.61
CA TYR A 175 -5.06 16.08 -2.57
C TYR A 175 -3.64 15.86 -3.10
N SER A 176 -2.73 15.45 -2.23
CA SER A 176 -1.34 15.12 -2.59
C SER A 176 -1.31 13.96 -3.58
N LEU A 177 -2.13 12.92 -3.37
CA LEU A 177 -2.21 11.77 -4.28
C LEU A 177 -2.75 12.16 -5.66
N THR A 178 -3.76 13.05 -5.70
CA THR A 178 -4.29 13.62 -6.94
C THR A 178 -3.23 14.42 -7.68
N ALA A 179 -2.48 15.27 -6.98
CA ALA A 179 -1.39 16.06 -7.55
C ALA A 179 -0.25 15.18 -8.09
N LEU A 180 0.12 14.11 -7.39
CA LEU A 180 1.12 13.15 -7.85
C LEU A 180 0.72 12.48 -9.17
N PHE A 181 -0.56 12.13 -9.34
CA PHE A 181 -1.05 11.60 -10.62
C PHE A 181 -1.03 12.65 -11.73
N GLN A 182 -1.44 13.88 -11.45
CA GLN A 182 -1.40 14.98 -12.40
C GLN A 182 0.03 15.27 -12.87
N TYR A 183 0.97 15.36 -11.94
CA TYR A 183 2.39 15.51 -12.22
C TYR A 183 2.90 14.36 -13.11
N TRP A 184 2.66 13.12 -12.71
CA TRP A 184 3.14 11.94 -13.43
C TRP A 184 2.64 11.87 -14.88
N GLU A 185 1.35 12.14 -15.09
CA GLU A 185 0.75 12.17 -16.42
C GLU A 185 1.19 13.40 -17.23
N GLY A 186 1.41 14.54 -16.57
CA GLY A 186 1.97 15.75 -17.20
C GLY A 186 3.38 15.54 -17.75
N GLN A 187 4.15 14.62 -17.17
CA GLN A 187 5.46 14.17 -17.70
C GLN A 187 5.32 13.16 -18.86
N GLY A 188 4.10 12.83 -19.30
CA GLY A 188 3.86 11.86 -20.37
C GLY A 188 4.04 10.40 -19.95
N ASN A 189 4.14 10.11 -18.65
CA ASN A 189 4.36 8.76 -18.16
C ASN A 189 3.08 7.93 -18.15
N SER A 190 3.19 6.65 -18.54
CA SER A 190 2.07 5.71 -18.46
C SER A 190 1.80 5.22 -17.03
N LEU A 191 0.53 5.07 -16.65
CA LEU A 191 0.14 4.50 -15.36
C LEU A 191 0.26 2.96 -15.33
N SER A 192 0.81 2.44 -14.23
CA SER A 192 0.75 1.01 -13.90
C SER A 192 -0.69 0.56 -13.62
N PRO A 193 -1.02 -0.75 -13.69
CA PRO A 193 -2.33 -1.25 -13.28
C PRO A 193 -2.72 -0.84 -11.85
N LEU A 194 -1.78 -0.87 -10.90
CA LEU A 194 -2.04 -0.44 -9.52
C LEU A 194 -2.32 1.06 -9.44
N MET A 195 -1.55 1.87 -10.17
CA MET A 195 -1.79 3.32 -10.27
C MET A 195 -3.16 3.65 -10.84
N ARG A 196 -3.63 2.93 -11.86
CA ARG A 196 -4.97 3.13 -12.43
C ARG A 196 -6.06 2.82 -11.42
N GLU A 197 -5.90 1.74 -10.67
CA GLU A 197 -6.83 1.35 -9.61
C GLU A 197 -6.83 2.37 -8.45
N GLN A 198 -5.66 2.85 -8.04
CA GLN A 198 -5.54 3.94 -7.06
C GLN A 198 -6.24 5.20 -7.56
N LYS A 199 -5.94 5.64 -8.80
CA LYS A 199 -6.53 6.82 -9.40
C LYS A 199 -8.06 6.69 -9.57
N SER A 200 -8.57 5.50 -9.93
CA SER A 200 -10.02 5.30 -10.09
C SER A 200 -10.81 5.40 -8.79
N LYS A 201 -10.13 5.25 -7.63
CA LYS A 201 -10.77 5.45 -6.32
C LYS A 201 -10.86 6.92 -5.93
N LEU A 202 -10.00 7.77 -6.48
CA LEU A 202 -10.02 9.20 -6.16
C LEU A 202 -11.28 9.85 -6.75
N ARG A 203 -12.15 10.37 -5.89
CA ARG A 203 -13.23 11.24 -6.35
C ARG A 203 -12.60 12.56 -6.76
N SER A 204 -13.05 13.11 -7.89
CA SER A 204 -12.72 14.48 -8.28
C SER A 204 -13.04 15.38 -7.09
N ALA A 205 -12.02 15.99 -6.49
CA ALA A 205 -12.23 16.96 -5.43
C ALA A 205 -12.88 18.20 -6.05
N SER A 206 -14.21 18.23 -6.10
CA SER A 206 -15.01 19.43 -6.40
C SER A 206 -14.59 20.56 -5.48
#